data_AF-A0A6B2G3S3-F1
#
_entry.id   AF-A0A6B2G3S3-F1
#
_cell.length_a   1.000
_cell.length_b   1.000
_cell.length_c   1.000
_cell.angle_alpha   90.00
_cell.angle_beta   90.00
_cell.angle_gamma   90.00
#
_symmetry.space_group_name_H-M   'P 1'
#
loop_
_entity.id
_entity.type
_entity.pdbx_description
1 polymer ?
#
loop_
_entity_poly.entity_id
_entity_poly.type
_entity_poly.pdbx_seq_one_letter_code
_entity_poly.pdbx_strand_id
1 'polypeptide(L)'
;PAIVSYCHETCEILSSVMFSKRSTEEILNEENHLLNNVEKLKIDHENAEKDDSLMNDSKSSDFYPEVLTKYDKNYVFILYASQSGTGKTFSESLHRFLKKVRIGSILSDLAEFNLDDLILLAEVPNAVVIFFLSTYGSGEPPDSGYCLEEWLNLSPNVKNMNYAIFGLGDRNYDKFCYFSKTVNSRFSQLGAKSFLKRCEADASRNQESTYVSWRQSFIKVILKSFDIPAKIFDPKDILEFDMHVLSDSTIPLYKGEVFKIGSFEKQRKYFNSL
;
A
#
# COMPACT_ATOMS: atom_id res chain seq x y z
N PRO A 1 -31.16 -6.73 20.46
CA PRO A 1 -29.83 -7.34 20.66
C PRO A 1 -28.92 -7.03 19.46
N ALA A 2 -28.19 -5.93 19.56
CA ALA A 2 -27.19 -5.55 18.55
C ALA A 2 -26.02 -6.53 18.64
N ILE A 3 -25.80 -7.31 17.58
CA ILE A 3 -24.65 -8.22 17.49
C ILE A 3 -23.54 -7.45 16.80
N VAL A 4 -22.57 -7.02 17.61
CA VAL A 4 -21.28 -6.47 17.16
C VAL A 4 -20.47 -7.63 16.60
N SER A 5 -20.02 -7.54 15.35
CA SER A 5 -19.00 -8.43 14.80
C SER A 5 -17.74 -7.61 14.52
N TYR A 6 -16.80 -7.75 15.46
CA TYR A 6 -15.38 -7.37 15.41
C TYR A 6 -14.97 -6.21 14.48
N CYS A 7 -14.95 -5.01 15.07
CA CYS A 7 -14.05 -3.94 14.67
C CYS A 7 -13.37 -3.40 15.94
N HIS A 8 -12.54 -4.23 16.56
CA HIS A 8 -11.77 -3.83 17.74
C HIS A 8 -10.46 -3.19 17.26
N GLU A 9 -10.53 -1.93 16.81
CA GLU A 9 -9.43 -0.92 16.80
C GLU A 9 -9.74 0.34 15.97
N THR A 10 -10.87 0.43 15.27
CA THR A 10 -11.19 1.60 14.41
C THR A 10 -11.86 2.79 15.12
N CYS A 11 -12.31 2.64 16.37
CA CYS A 11 -13.07 3.69 17.07
C CYS A 11 -12.23 4.81 17.70
N GLU A 12 -10.92 4.65 17.92
CA GLU A 12 -10.19 5.68 18.68
C GLU A 12 -9.87 6.95 17.87
N ILE A 13 -9.77 6.86 16.53
CA ILE A 13 -9.34 7.99 15.69
C ILE A 13 -10.45 9.04 15.47
N LEU A 14 -11.72 8.64 15.58
CA LEU A 14 -12.86 9.56 15.36
C LEU A 14 -13.22 10.40 16.59
N SER A 15 -12.61 10.14 17.76
CA SER A 15 -12.97 10.83 19.01
C SER A 15 -12.37 12.24 19.15
N SER A 16 -11.43 12.65 18.29
CA SER A 16 -10.62 13.87 18.52
C SER A 16 -10.94 15.07 17.61
N VAL A 17 -11.97 15.01 16.77
CA VAL A 17 -12.39 16.20 15.98
C VAL A 17 -13.43 17.01 16.76
N MET A 18 -12.95 17.76 17.74
CA MET A 18 -13.72 18.77 18.46
C MET A 18 -14.01 19.96 17.52
N PHE A 19 -15.27 20.12 17.12
CA PHE A 19 -15.72 21.30 16.36
C PHE A 19 -15.85 22.52 17.27
N SER A 20 -14.97 23.50 17.09
CA SER A 20 -15.19 24.89 17.55
C SER A 20 -15.96 25.65 16.48
N LYS A 21 -17.07 26.28 16.84
CA LYS A 21 -17.89 27.12 15.94
C LYS A 21 -17.04 28.26 15.35
N ARG A 22 -16.88 28.28 14.03
CA ARG A 22 -16.38 29.44 13.26
C ARG A 22 -17.47 29.95 12.32
N SER A 23 -17.43 31.25 12.01
CA SER A 23 -18.46 31.95 11.24
C SER A 23 -18.46 31.52 9.77
N THR A 24 -19.65 31.56 9.17
CA THR A 24 -19.99 31.06 7.84
C THR A 24 -19.25 31.71 6.67
N GLU A 25 -18.63 32.87 6.87
CA GLU A 25 -17.91 33.60 5.82
C GLU A 25 -16.46 33.09 5.60
N GLU A 26 -15.83 32.52 6.64
CA GLU A 26 -14.50 31.90 6.50
C GLU A 26 -14.57 30.58 5.72
N ILE A 27 -15.66 29.83 5.89
CA ILE A 27 -15.91 28.54 5.23
C ILE A 27 -16.09 28.73 3.71
N LEU A 28 -16.83 29.76 3.28
CA LEU A 28 -17.07 30.01 1.86
C LEU A 28 -15.79 30.38 1.08
N ASN A 29 -14.85 31.09 1.72
CA ASN A 29 -13.59 31.46 1.08
C ASN A 29 -12.62 30.28 0.97
N GLU A 30 -12.60 29.38 1.96
CA GLU A 30 -11.83 28.13 1.89
C GLU A 30 -12.42 27.16 0.85
N GLU A 31 -13.74 27.04 0.76
CA GLU A 31 -14.41 26.17 -0.23
C GLU A 31 -14.10 26.59 -1.67
N ASN A 32 -14.10 27.89 -1.98
CA ASN A 32 -13.75 28.39 -3.31
C ASN A 32 -12.28 28.14 -3.68
N HIS A 33 -11.36 28.22 -2.70
CA HIS A 33 -9.95 27.89 -2.93
C HIS A 33 -9.74 26.38 -3.16
N LEU A 34 -10.49 25.54 -2.45
CA LEU A 34 -10.46 24.09 -2.62
C LEU A 34 -11.06 23.64 -3.96
N LEU A 35 -12.14 24.29 -4.43
CA LEU A 35 -12.78 23.99 -5.72
C LEU A 35 -11.83 24.23 -6.90
N ASN A 36 -11.04 25.30 -6.88
CA ASN A 36 -10.02 25.58 -7.90
C ASN A 36 -8.91 24.51 -7.91
N ASN A 37 -8.53 23.98 -6.75
CA ASN A 37 -7.56 22.89 -6.65
C ASN A 37 -8.14 21.55 -7.14
N VAL A 38 -9.43 21.31 -6.93
CA VAL A 38 -10.13 20.12 -7.43
C VAL A 38 -10.24 20.12 -8.95
N GLU A 39 -10.47 21.27 -9.59
CA GLU A 39 -10.46 21.39 -11.06
C GLU A 39 -9.07 21.17 -11.66
N LYS A 40 -8.02 21.70 -11.02
CA LYS A 40 -6.64 21.44 -11.42
C LYS A 40 -6.30 19.94 -11.34
N LEU A 41 -6.67 19.28 -10.24
CA LEU A 41 -6.49 17.82 -10.06
C LEU A 41 -7.32 16.97 -11.04
N LYS A 42 -8.42 17.49 -11.61
CA LYS A 42 -9.20 16.79 -12.65
C LYS A 42 -8.50 16.83 -14.01
N ILE A 43 -7.86 17.95 -14.35
CA ILE A 43 -7.08 18.08 -15.58
C ILE A 43 -5.84 17.19 -15.53
N ASP A 44 -5.18 17.11 -14.36
CA ASP A 44 -4.04 16.21 -14.15
C ASP A 44 -4.43 14.73 -14.26
N HIS A 45 -5.67 14.37 -13.88
CA HIS A 45 -6.23 13.02 -13.97
C HIS A 45 -6.43 12.53 -15.41
N GLU A 46 -7.02 13.33 -16.29
CA GLU A 46 -7.23 12.94 -17.70
C GLU A 46 -5.91 12.74 -18.47
N ASN A 47 -4.85 13.43 -18.03
CA ASN A 47 -3.51 13.27 -18.58
C ASN A 47 -2.80 12.03 -17.99
N ALA A 48 -2.98 11.74 -16.69
CA ALA A 48 -2.40 10.55 -16.05
C ALA A 48 -2.98 9.22 -16.58
N GLU A 49 -4.30 9.14 -16.86
CA GLU A 49 -4.91 7.93 -17.43
C GLU A 49 -4.47 7.64 -18.87
N LYS A 50 -4.22 8.69 -19.68
CA LYS A 50 -3.65 8.52 -21.03
C LYS A 50 -2.20 8.04 -20.97
N ASP A 51 -1.41 8.55 -20.02
CA ASP A 51 0.00 8.19 -19.88
C ASP A 51 0.21 6.80 -19.22
N ASP A 52 -0.72 6.31 -18.40
CA ASP A 52 -0.75 4.94 -17.86
C ASP A 52 -0.86 3.87 -18.98
N SER A 53 -1.52 4.22 -20.09
CA SER A 53 -1.56 3.36 -21.29
C SER A 53 -0.22 3.34 -22.05
N LEU A 54 0.58 4.41 -21.96
CA LEU A 54 1.91 4.54 -22.56
C LEU A 54 3.02 3.92 -21.68
N MET A 55 2.84 3.89 -20.36
CA MET A 55 3.76 3.29 -19.38
C MET A 55 3.99 1.78 -19.58
N ASN A 56 3.01 1.07 -20.15
CA ASN A 56 3.13 -0.37 -20.41
C ASN A 56 3.94 -0.71 -21.68
N ASP A 57 4.21 0.27 -22.55
CA ASP A 57 4.74 0.02 -23.91
C ASP A 57 6.18 0.54 -24.16
N SER A 58 6.90 1.07 -23.17
CA SER A 58 8.34 1.39 -23.39
C SER A 58 9.19 1.40 -22.12
N LYS A 59 9.93 0.30 -21.91
CA LYS A 59 10.96 0.13 -20.86
C LYS A 59 12.30 0.76 -21.33
N SER A 60 12.43 2.08 -21.33
CA SER A 60 13.74 2.75 -21.52
C SER A 60 14.23 3.40 -20.24
N SER A 61 15.54 3.39 -19.99
CA SER A 61 16.14 3.96 -18.76
C SER A 61 15.91 5.47 -18.60
N ASP A 62 15.57 6.16 -19.69
CA ASP A 62 15.31 7.60 -19.70
C ASP A 62 13.88 7.96 -19.28
N PHE A 63 13.00 6.95 -19.11
CA PHE A 63 11.57 7.15 -18.83
C PHE A 63 11.28 7.61 -17.40
N TYR A 64 11.93 7.04 -16.39
CA TYR A 64 11.67 7.37 -14.98
C TYR A 64 12.04 8.82 -14.61
N PRO A 65 13.17 9.38 -15.09
CA PRO A 65 13.45 10.81 -14.92
C PRO A 65 12.38 11.71 -15.56
N GLU A 66 11.87 11.37 -16.74
CA GLU A 66 10.86 12.17 -17.44
C GLU A 66 9.50 12.11 -16.73
N VAL A 67 9.08 10.93 -16.27
CA VAL A 67 7.88 10.76 -15.45
C VAL A 67 8.00 11.53 -14.13
N LEU A 68 9.12 11.41 -13.42
CA LEU A 68 9.32 12.05 -12.11
C LEU A 68 9.57 13.56 -12.19
N THR A 69 9.93 14.08 -13.37
CA THR A 69 10.03 15.52 -13.63
C THR A 69 8.71 16.12 -14.12
N LYS A 70 7.85 15.31 -14.76
CA LYS A 70 6.54 15.72 -15.29
C LYS A 70 5.42 15.66 -14.25
N TYR A 71 5.42 14.66 -13.37
CA TYR A 71 4.48 14.55 -12.26
C TYR A 71 5.04 15.25 -11.02
N ASP A 72 4.16 15.88 -10.23
CA ASP A 72 4.51 16.44 -8.93
C ASP A 72 5.32 15.41 -8.13
N LYS A 73 6.34 15.88 -7.39
CA LYS A 73 7.45 15.10 -6.77
C LYS A 73 7.03 13.91 -5.87
N ASN A 74 5.75 13.69 -5.70
CA ASN A 74 5.13 12.72 -4.83
C ASN A 74 4.75 11.45 -5.61
N TYR A 75 5.61 10.43 -5.57
CA TYR A 75 5.38 9.19 -6.30
C TYR A 75 5.70 7.95 -5.47
N VAL A 76 4.92 6.89 -5.66
CA VAL A 76 5.07 5.62 -4.94
C VAL A 76 5.41 4.48 -5.89
N PHE A 77 6.56 3.84 -5.67
CA PHE A 77 6.97 2.65 -6.41
C PHE A 77 6.65 1.42 -5.60
N ILE A 78 5.80 0.54 -6.11
CA ILE A 78 5.39 -0.69 -5.46
C ILE A 78 6.07 -1.85 -6.19
N LEU A 79 6.98 -2.52 -5.50
CA LEU A 79 7.73 -3.65 -6.00
C LEU A 79 7.35 -4.90 -5.23
N TYR A 80 7.22 -6.04 -5.91
CA TYR A 80 6.92 -7.30 -5.26
C TYR A 80 7.84 -8.43 -5.72
N ALA A 81 8.11 -9.36 -4.79
CA ALA A 81 8.63 -10.69 -5.10
C ALA A 81 7.72 -11.73 -4.45
N SER A 82 7.13 -12.60 -5.27
CA SER A 82 6.04 -13.49 -4.81
C SER A 82 5.99 -14.79 -5.61
N GLN A 83 6.10 -15.93 -4.91
CA GLN A 83 6.03 -17.26 -5.55
C GLN A 83 4.60 -17.70 -5.88
N SER A 84 3.68 -17.60 -4.91
CA SER A 84 2.29 -18.11 -5.01
C SER A 84 1.25 -17.04 -5.35
N GLY A 85 1.70 -15.80 -5.62
CA GLY A 85 0.84 -14.67 -5.96
C GLY A 85 0.31 -13.84 -4.78
N THR A 86 0.43 -14.28 -3.52
CA THR A 86 -0.11 -13.55 -2.36
C THR A 86 0.47 -12.13 -2.21
N GLY A 87 1.80 -11.99 -2.33
CA GLY A 87 2.46 -10.68 -2.27
C GLY A 87 2.03 -9.76 -3.41
N LYS A 88 1.87 -10.33 -4.62
CA LYS A 88 1.35 -9.62 -5.79
C LYS A 88 -0.06 -9.09 -5.53
N THR A 89 -0.98 -9.90 -5.02
CA THR A 89 -2.36 -9.46 -4.74
C THR A 89 -2.42 -8.30 -3.74
N PHE A 90 -1.61 -8.32 -2.67
CA PHE A 90 -1.55 -7.19 -1.74
C PHE A 90 -0.95 -5.93 -2.39
N SER A 91 0.10 -6.07 -3.19
CA SER A 91 0.67 -4.94 -3.93
C SER A 91 -0.30 -4.32 -4.93
N GLU A 92 -1.08 -5.13 -5.66
CA GLU A 92 -2.14 -4.69 -6.57
C GLU A 92 -3.29 -3.99 -5.82
N SER A 93 -3.65 -4.50 -4.63
CA SER A 93 -4.63 -3.83 -3.76
C SER A 93 -4.15 -2.43 -3.35
N LEU A 94 -2.88 -2.29 -2.95
CA LEU A 94 -2.32 -0.99 -2.59
C LEU A 94 -2.26 -0.05 -3.80
N HIS A 95 -1.82 -0.56 -4.95
CA HIS A 95 -1.76 0.21 -6.20
C HIS A 95 -3.12 0.75 -6.62
N ARG A 96 -4.15 -0.11 -6.63
CA ARG A 96 -5.53 0.30 -6.94
C ARG A 96 -6.05 1.34 -5.95
N PHE A 97 -5.72 1.18 -4.67
CA PHE A 97 -6.07 2.17 -3.65
C PHE A 97 -5.39 3.52 -3.95
N LEU A 98 -4.08 3.55 -4.20
CA LEU A 98 -3.33 4.77 -4.51
C LEU A 98 -3.88 5.48 -5.76
N LYS A 99 -4.21 4.74 -6.81
CA LYS A 99 -4.89 5.29 -8.00
C LYS A 99 -6.24 5.91 -7.65
N LYS A 100 -7.07 5.23 -6.84
CA LYS A 100 -8.38 5.75 -6.38
C LYS A 100 -8.22 7.06 -5.61
N VAL A 101 -7.18 7.16 -4.78
CA VAL A 101 -6.84 8.36 -4.01
C VAL A 101 -5.97 9.38 -4.78
N ARG A 102 -5.80 9.19 -6.10
CA ARG A 102 -5.05 10.08 -7.00
C ARG A 102 -3.59 10.32 -6.59
N ILE A 103 -2.97 9.32 -5.97
CA ILE A 103 -1.55 9.31 -5.68
C ILE A 103 -0.85 8.55 -6.80
N GLY A 104 0.12 9.21 -7.45
CA GLY A 104 0.94 8.62 -8.50
C GLY A 104 1.65 7.37 -7.98
N SER A 105 1.46 6.25 -8.69
CA SER A 105 2.06 4.99 -8.32
C SER A 105 2.40 4.12 -9.52
N ILE A 106 3.49 3.36 -9.41
CA ILE A 106 3.91 2.32 -10.34
C ILE A 106 3.95 1.00 -9.59
N LEU A 107 3.52 -0.08 -10.25
CA LEU A 107 3.57 -1.43 -9.75
C LEU A 107 4.44 -2.28 -10.68
N SER A 108 5.42 -3.00 -10.12
CA SER A 108 6.28 -3.90 -10.91
C SER A 108 6.71 -5.14 -10.13
N ASP A 109 6.91 -6.24 -10.85
CA ASP A 109 7.63 -7.39 -10.31
C ASP A 109 9.13 -7.04 -10.23
N LEU A 110 9.81 -7.44 -9.16
CA LEU A 110 11.25 -7.23 -9.01
C LEU A 110 12.06 -7.86 -10.15
N ALA A 111 11.61 -8.96 -10.75
CA ALA A 111 12.29 -9.56 -11.90
C ALA A 111 12.21 -8.71 -13.17
N GLU A 112 11.24 -7.81 -13.27
CA GLU A 112 11.02 -6.95 -14.44
C GLU A 112 11.49 -5.51 -14.25
N PHE A 113 11.79 -5.13 -13.01
CA PHE A 113 12.21 -3.80 -12.62
C PHE A 113 13.72 -3.64 -12.77
N ASN A 114 14.17 -2.53 -13.36
CA ASN A 114 15.59 -2.21 -13.40
C ASN A 114 16.04 -1.66 -12.03
N LEU A 115 16.75 -2.48 -11.26
CA LEU A 115 17.14 -2.14 -9.88
C LEU A 115 18.05 -0.91 -9.78
N ASP A 116 18.79 -0.56 -10.83
CA ASP A 116 19.61 0.65 -10.84
C ASP A 116 18.76 1.93 -10.78
N ASP A 117 17.49 1.86 -11.17
CA ASP A 117 16.56 2.97 -11.01
C ASP A 117 16.33 3.30 -9.52
N LEU A 118 16.53 2.35 -8.59
CA LEU A 118 16.46 2.64 -7.15
C LEU A 118 17.52 3.66 -6.70
N ILE A 119 18.68 3.71 -7.38
CA ILE A 119 19.72 4.71 -7.11
C ILE A 119 19.22 6.09 -7.54
N LEU A 120 18.58 6.17 -8.71
CA LEU A 120 17.98 7.41 -9.21
C LEU A 120 16.84 7.89 -8.30
N LEU A 121 15.98 6.96 -7.85
CA LEU A 121 14.89 7.27 -6.92
C LEU A 121 15.38 7.79 -5.57
N ALA A 122 16.61 7.44 -5.16
CA ALA A 122 17.21 8.00 -3.95
C ALA A 122 17.50 9.51 -4.05
N GLU A 123 17.58 10.05 -5.27
CA GLU A 123 17.80 11.48 -5.55
C GLU A 123 16.48 12.26 -5.69
N VAL A 124 15.37 11.56 -5.92
CA VAL A 124 14.06 12.17 -6.17
C VAL A 124 13.42 12.55 -4.83
N PRO A 125 13.15 13.85 -4.58
CA PRO A 125 12.49 14.28 -3.36
C PRO A 125 11.11 13.62 -3.26
N ASN A 126 10.75 13.12 -2.08
CA ASN A 126 9.44 12.49 -1.80
C ASN A 126 9.10 11.23 -2.60
N ALA A 127 10.03 10.63 -3.36
CA ALA A 127 9.82 9.28 -3.86
C ALA A 127 9.83 8.27 -2.70
N VAL A 128 8.88 7.33 -2.71
CA VAL A 128 8.78 6.24 -1.72
C VAL A 128 8.72 4.89 -2.44
N VAL A 129 9.60 3.96 -2.05
CA VAL A 129 9.63 2.60 -2.58
C VAL A 129 9.07 1.60 -1.57
N ILE A 130 8.08 0.82 -1.98
CA ILE A 130 7.37 -0.14 -1.13
C ILE A 130 7.63 -1.53 -1.66
N PHE A 131 8.13 -2.41 -0.80
CA PHE A 131 8.45 -3.79 -1.15
C PHE A 131 7.47 -4.77 -0.50
N PHE A 132 6.83 -5.62 -1.31
CA PHE A 132 6.07 -6.78 -0.87
C PHE A 132 6.91 -8.04 -1.08
N LEU A 133 7.52 -8.54 -0.01
CA LEU A 133 8.55 -9.58 -0.10
C LEU A 133 8.09 -10.85 0.61
N SER A 134 7.76 -11.88 -0.18
CA SER A 134 7.54 -13.21 0.36
C SER A 134 8.85 -13.89 0.75
N THR A 135 8.81 -14.84 1.67
CA THR A 135 9.93 -15.73 1.99
C THR A 135 9.55 -17.15 1.60
N TYR A 136 10.45 -17.88 0.95
CA TYR A 136 10.18 -19.24 0.48
C TYR A 136 11.20 -20.26 1.04
N GLY A 137 10.83 -21.55 0.98
CA GLY A 137 11.69 -22.66 1.35
C GLY A 137 12.38 -22.50 2.70
N SER A 138 13.71 -22.51 2.68
CA SER A 138 14.55 -22.39 3.88
C SER A 138 14.97 -20.94 4.14
N GLY A 139 14.04 -20.00 4.00
CA GLY A 139 14.26 -18.57 4.20
C GLY A 139 14.78 -17.81 2.97
N GLU A 140 14.74 -18.43 1.81
CA GLU A 140 15.22 -17.88 0.54
C GLU A 140 14.22 -16.86 -0.02
N PRO A 141 14.68 -15.93 -0.89
CA PRO A 141 13.77 -15.15 -1.70
C PRO A 141 12.96 -16.06 -2.66
N PRO A 142 11.78 -15.62 -3.11
CA PRO A 142 11.13 -16.14 -4.30
C PRO A 142 12.03 -15.96 -5.52
N ASP A 143 11.72 -16.65 -6.63
CA ASP A 143 12.54 -16.59 -7.85
C ASP A 143 12.79 -15.15 -8.32
N SER A 144 11.76 -14.29 -8.26
CA SER A 144 11.87 -12.88 -8.65
C SER A 144 12.54 -11.98 -7.61
N GLY A 145 12.86 -12.49 -6.42
CA GLY A 145 13.54 -11.75 -5.36
C GLY A 145 15.06 -11.89 -5.36
N TYR A 146 15.62 -12.90 -6.05
CA TYR A 146 17.07 -13.12 -6.09
C TYR A 146 17.83 -11.93 -6.68
N CYS A 147 17.29 -11.29 -7.73
CA CYS A 147 17.90 -10.10 -8.34
C CYS A 147 18.13 -8.98 -7.31
N LEU A 148 17.17 -8.75 -6.41
CA LEU A 148 17.29 -7.75 -5.36
C LEU A 148 18.36 -8.12 -4.33
N GLU A 149 18.44 -9.39 -3.94
CA GLU A 149 19.46 -9.86 -3.00
C GLU A 149 20.88 -9.69 -3.57
N GLU A 150 21.10 -10.12 -4.81
CA GLU A 150 22.37 -9.97 -5.52
C GLU A 150 22.76 -8.50 -5.68
N TRP A 151 21.82 -7.67 -6.13
CA TRP A 151 22.05 -6.24 -6.32
C TRP A 151 22.41 -5.53 -5.01
N LEU A 152 21.75 -5.86 -3.89
CA LEU A 152 22.08 -5.31 -2.58
C LEU A 152 23.46 -5.72 -2.06
N ASN A 153 23.98 -6.87 -2.49
CA ASN A 153 25.33 -7.32 -2.16
C ASN A 153 26.40 -6.46 -2.86
N LEU A 154 26.08 -5.86 -4.02
CA LEU A 154 26.94 -4.89 -4.70
C LEU A 154 27.09 -3.54 -3.97
N SER A 155 26.33 -3.34 -2.88
CA SER A 155 26.36 -2.11 -2.05
C SER A 155 26.02 -0.82 -2.83
N PRO A 156 24.87 -0.77 -3.52
CA PRO A 156 24.46 0.40 -4.29
C PRO A 156 24.22 1.62 -3.40
N ASN A 157 24.39 2.81 -3.96
CA ASN A 157 24.20 4.06 -3.23
C ASN A 157 22.72 4.44 -3.13
N VAL A 158 22.07 4.01 -2.03
CA VAL A 158 20.65 4.25 -1.74
C VAL A 158 20.43 5.10 -0.47
N LYS A 159 21.44 5.87 -0.06
CA LYS A 159 21.49 6.57 1.25
C LYS A 159 20.30 7.50 1.55
N ASN A 160 19.57 7.96 0.54
CA ASN A 160 18.42 8.87 0.74
C ASN A 160 17.09 8.27 0.31
N MET A 161 17.07 7.03 -0.17
CA MET A 161 15.84 6.38 -0.61
C MET A 161 14.91 6.16 0.58
N ASN A 162 13.67 6.62 0.48
CA ASN A 162 12.63 6.28 1.45
C ASN A 162 12.01 4.94 1.06
N TYR A 163 11.99 4.00 2.00
CA TYR A 163 11.45 2.67 1.72
C TYR A 163 10.56 2.11 2.83
N ALA A 164 9.60 1.27 2.46
CA ALA A 164 8.81 0.47 3.39
C ALA A 164 8.77 -0.99 2.92
N ILE A 165 8.70 -1.93 3.85
CA ILE A 165 8.67 -3.37 3.54
C ILE A 165 7.48 -4.02 4.23
N PHE A 166 6.66 -4.69 3.43
CA PHE A 166 5.66 -5.65 3.87
C PHE A 166 6.18 -7.06 3.61
N GLY A 167 6.71 -7.70 4.66
CA GLY A 167 7.22 -9.06 4.59
C GLY A 167 6.09 -10.08 4.74
N LEU A 168 6.05 -11.07 3.87
CA LEU A 168 5.18 -12.24 3.99
C LEU A 168 6.01 -13.47 4.37
N GLY A 169 5.53 -14.20 5.35
CA GLY A 169 6.15 -15.46 5.77
C GLY A 169 5.17 -16.30 6.58
N ASP A 170 5.65 -17.42 7.08
CA ASP A 170 4.86 -18.36 7.88
C ASP A 170 5.69 -18.77 9.10
N ARG A 171 5.15 -18.60 10.31
CA ARG A 171 5.82 -18.96 11.56
C ARG A 171 5.96 -20.47 11.79
N ASN A 172 5.27 -21.29 11.00
CA ASN A 172 5.48 -22.74 10.99
C ASN A 172 6.85 -23.13 10.40
N TYR A 173 7.55 -22.18 9.77
CA TYR A 173 8.91 -22.35 9.25
C TYR A 173 9.90 -21.61 10.13
N ASP A 174 11.08 -22.19 10.33
CA ASP A 174 12.12 -21.64 11.22
C ASP A 174 12.53 -20.22 10.85
N LYS A 175 12.56 -19.92 9.54
CA LYS A 175 13.01 -18.65 8.99
C LYS A 175 11.86 -17.72 8.63
N PHE A 176 11.02 -17.41 9.62
CA PHE A 176 9.88 -16.50 9.48
C PHE A 176 10.31 -15.12 8.93
N CYS A 177 9.74 -14.72 7.78
CA CYS A 177 9.97 -13.45 7.09
C CYS A 177 11.47 -13.13 6.82
N TYR A 178 12.32 -14.15 6.70
CA TYR A 178 13.78 -13.98 6.65
C TYR A 178 14.26 -13.09 5.51
N PHE A 179 13.77 -13.30 4.27
CA PHE A 179 14.18 -12.47 3.14
C PHE A 179 13.88 -10.98 3.37
N SER A 180 12.67 -10.67 3.85
CA SER A 180 12.28 -9.28 4.18
C SER A 180 13.14 -8.66 5.30
N LYS A 181 13.61 -9.48 6.26
CA LYS A 181 14.52 -9.05 7.34
C LYS A 181 15.89 -8.73 6.80
N THR A 182 16.43 -9.60 5.94
CA THR A 182 17.73 -9.43 5.27
C THR A 182 17.74 -8.16 4.44
N VAL A 183 16.75 -7.98 3.57
CA VAL A 183 16.61 -6.78 2.72
C VAL A 183 16.50 -5.52 3.58
N ASN A 184 15.67 -5.52 4.62
CA ASN A 184 15.56 -4.36 5.51
C ASN A 184 16.87 -4.01 6.22
N SER A 185 17.56 -5.02 6.75
CA SER A 185 18.87 -4.83 7.39
C SER A 185 19.86 -4.23 6.41
N ARG A 186 19.86 -4.72 5.17
CA ARG A 186 20.81 -4.29 4.15
C ARG A 186 20.54 -2.86 3.68
N PHE A 187 19.28 -2.50 3.42
CA PHE A 187 18.91 -1.11 3.13
C PHE A 187 19.31 -0.15 4.26
N SER A 188 19.07 -0.53 5.52
CA SER A 188 19.48 0.28 6.67
C SER A 188 20.99 0.45 6.76
N GLN A 189 21.79 -0.58 6.43
CA GLN A 189 23.25 -0.49 6.38
C GLN A 189 23.74 0.43 5.27
N LEU A 190 23.06 0.44 4.11
CA LEU A 190 23.36 1.33 2.98
C LEU A 190 22.86 2.77 3.18
N GLY A 191 22.22 3.05 4.33
CA GLY A 191 21.78 4.37 4.73
C GLY A 191 20.37 4.76 4.26
N ALA A 192 19.66 3.87 3.56
CA ALA A 192 18.27 4.13 3.14
C ALA A 192 17.37 4.38 4.36
N LYS A 193 16.32 5.17 4.18
CA LYS A 193 15.44 5.65 5.25
C LYS A 193 14.17 4.83 5.30
N SER A 194 13.94 4.16 6.43
CA SER A 194 12.69 3.45 6.66
C SER A 194 11.54 4.45 6.80
N PHE A 195 10.67 4.47 5.78
CA PHE A 195 9.46 5.30 5.72
C PHE A 195 8.39 4.80 6.69
N LEU A 196 8.29 3.48 6.82
CA LEU A 196 7.42 2.81 7.78
C LEU A 196 8.15 1.59 8.34
N LYS A 197 7.90 1.26 9.61
CA LYS A 197 8.44 0.06 10.24
C LYS A 197 8.10 -1.17 9.40
N ARG A 198 9.11 -2.02 9.16
CA ARG A 198 8.94 -3.31 8.49
C ARG A 198 7.81 -4.11 9.12
N CYS A 199 6.90 -4.60 8.27
CA CYS A 199 5.79 -5.47 8.67
C CYS A 199 6.14 -6.94 8.47
N GLU A 200 5.55 -7.81 9.29
CA GLU A 200 5.69 -9.26 9.23
C GLU A 200 4.30 -9.90 9.22
N ALA A 201 3.79 -10.22 8.03
CA ALA A 201 2.51 -10.90 7.85
C ALA A 201 2.69 -12.42 7.91
N ASP A 202 1.98 -13.07 8.83
CA ASP A 202 2.09 -14.50 9.13
C ASP A 202 0.98 -15.33 8.49
N ALA A 203 1.33 -16.20 7.54
CA ALA A 203 0.40 -17.05 6.78
C ALA A 203 -0.29 -18.11 7.64
N SER A 204 0.29 -18.48 8.78
CA SER A 204 -0.36 -19.37 9.76
C SER A 204 -1.49 -18.67 10.54
N ARG A 205 -1.62 -17.35 10.38
CA ARG A 205 -2.61 -16.49 11.04
C ARG A 205 -3.42 -15.74 9.99
N ASN A 206 -3.69 -14.46 10.23
CA ASN A 206 -4.48 -13.60 9.37
C ASN A 206 -3.55 -12.53 8.75
N GLN A 207 -3.08 -12.80 7.54
CA GLN A 207 -2.20 -11.87 6.81
C GLN A 207 -2.98 -10.66 6.30
N GLU A 208 -4.25 -10.85 5.98
CA GLU A 208 -5.16 -9.83 5.48
C GLU A 208 -5.39 -8.73 6.52
N SER A 209 -5.65 -9.09 7.78
CA SER A 209 -5.79 -8.11 8.86
C SER A 209 -4.49 -7.35 9.10
N THR A 210 -3.35 -8.05 9.03
CA THR A 210 -2.02 -7.44 9.13
C THR A 210 -1.79 -6.44 7.99
N TYR A 211 -2.19 -6.78 6.77
CA TYR A 211 -2.14 -5.90 5.61
C TYR A 211 -3.03 -4.66 5.79
N VAL A 212 -4.27 -4.82 6.26
CA VAL A 212 -5.18 -3.69 6.50
C VAL A 212 -4.59 -2.71 7.52
N SER A 213 -4.10 -3.18 8.67
CA SER A 213 -3.50 -2.32 9.69
C SER A 213 -2.22 -1.64 9.21
N TRP A 214 -1.40 -2.36 8.44
CA TRP A 214 -0.20 -1.79 7.82
C TRP A 214 -0.55 -0.72 6.78
N ARG A 215 -1.52 -0.98 5.91
CA ARG A 215 -2.00 -0.03 4.90
C ARG A 215 -2.54 1.24 5.54
N GLN A 216 -3.33 1.12 6.61
CA GLN A 216 -3.83 2.28 7.36
C GLN A 216 -2.69 3.13 7.94
N SER A 217 -1.65 2.49 8.44
CA SER A 217 -0.46 3.18 8.95
C SER A 217 0.30 3.89 7.82
N PHE A 218 0.48 3.20 6.69
CA PHE A 218 1.08 3.76 5.49
C PHE A 218 0.32 4.99 4.97
N ILE A 219 -1.01 4.92 4.89
CA ILE A 219 -1.87 6.04 4.45
C ILE A 219 -1.63 7.27 5.33
N LYS A 220 -1.62 7.12 6.65
CA LYS A 220 -1.37 8.26 7.56
C LYS A 220 -0.02 8.93 7.31
N VAL A 221 1.01 8.13 7.05
CA VAL A 221 2.37 8.64 6.82
C VAL A 221 2.50 9.26 5.43
N ILE A 222 1.95 8.64 4.39
CA ILE A 222 2.06 9.15 3.00
C ILE A 222 1.31 10.46 2.82
N LEU A 223 0.11 10.60 3.40
CA LEU A 223 -0.66 11.84 3.32
C LEU A 223 0.08 13.00 3.99
N LYS A 224 0.70 12.75 5.14
CA LYS A 224 1.54 13.74 5.82
C LYS A 224 2.80 14.06 5.02
N SER A 225 3.46 13.06 4.44
CA SER A 225 4.70 13.23 3.70
C SER A 225 4.50 13.97 2.38
N PHE A 226 3.37 13.76 1.73
CA PHE A 226 3.04 14.36 0.43
C PHE A 226 2.28 15.68 0.57
N ASP A 227 2.03 16.13 1.81
CA ASP A 227 1.22 17.31 2.14
C ASP A 227 -0.19 17.27 1.52
N ILE A 228 -0.78 16.07 1.47
CA ILE A 228 -2.11 15.84 0.93
C ILE A 228 -3.12 15.95 2.08
N PRO A 229 -4.04 16.94 2.06
CA PRO A 229 -5.00 17.11 3.15
C PRO A 229 -5.96 15.92 3.20
N ALA A 230 -6.07 15.31 4.40
CA ALA A 230 -6.89 14.12 4.62
C ALA A 230 -8.38 14.31 4.26
N LYS A 231 -8.87 15.56 4.21
CA LYS A 231 -10.23 15.92 3.79
C LYS A 231 -10.54 15.62 2.33
N ILE A 232 -9.53 15.35 1.49
CA ILE A 232 -9.72 15.00 0.08
C ILE A 232 -10.36 13.62 -0.08
N PHE A 233 -10.21 12.74 0.91
CA PHE A 233 -10.70 11.37 0.83
C PHE A 233 -12.05 11.24 1.52
N ASP A 234 -13.02 10.68 0.81
CA ASP A 234 -14.21 10.14 1.47
C ASP A 234 -13.73 8.97 2.37
N PRO A 235 -14.23 8.83 3.61
CA PRO A 235 -14.02 7.61 4.41
C PRO A 235 -14.25 6.30 3.61
N LYS A 236 -15.16 6.31 2.64
CA LYS A 236 -15.42 5.22 1.69
C LYS A 236 -14.30 4.96 0.68
N ASP A 237 -13.41 5.93 0.48
CA ASP A 237 -12.22 5.76 -0.34
C ASP A 237 -11.12 5.03 0.41
N ILE A 238 -11.06 5.22 1.73
CA ILE A 238 -10.08 4.63 2.66
C ILE A 238 -10.49 3.22 3.11
N LEU A 239 -11.79 2.95 3.20
CA LEU A 239 -12.34 1.67 3.62
C LEU A 239 -12.52 0.72 2.43
N GLU A 240 -12.01 -0.50 2.55
CA GLU A 240 -12.21 -1.58 1.57
C GLU A 240 -13.60 -2.24 1.72
N PHE A 241 -14.31 -1.93 2.81
CA PHE A 241 -15.64 -2.45 3.12
C PHE A 241 -16.55 -1.32 3.61
N ASP A 242 -17.75 -1.21 3.03
CA ASP A 242 -18.78 -0.25 3.46
C ASP A 242 -19.65 -0.89 4.55
N MET A 243 -19.91 -0.16 5.64
CA MET A 243 -20.73 -0.65 6.74
C MET A 243 -22.21 -0.39 6.41
N HIS A 244 -22.92 -1.46 6.07
CA HIS A 244 -24.37 -1.40 5.90
C HIS A 244 -25.09 -1.95 7.14
N VAL A 245 -25.87 -1.10 7.81
CA VAL A 245 -26.81 -1.53 8.84
C VAL A 245 -28.00 -2.17 8.13
N LEU A 246 -28.09 -3.49 8.19
CA LEU A 246 -29.23 -4.22 7.66
C LEU A 246 -30.46 -3.96 8.52
N SER A 247 -31.53 -3.45 7.92
CA SER A 247 -32.82 -3.24 8.57
C SER A 247 -33.58 -4.54 8.83
N ASP A 248 -33.25 -5.61 8.09
CA ASP A 248 -33.90 -6.90 8.14
C ASP A 248 -32.95 -8.01 8.60
N SER A 249 -33.29 -8.63 9.73
CA SER A 249 -32.51 -9.72 10.35
C SER A 249 -32.58 -11.06 9.60
N THR A 250 -33.40 -11.16 8.55
CA THR A 250 -33.58 -12.38 7.76
C THR A 250 -32.50 -12.60 6.71
N ILE A 251 -31.67 -11.59 6.43
CA ILE A 251 -30.57 -11.70 5.47
C ILE A 251 -29.49 -12.63 6.07
N PRO A 252 -29.14 -13.74 5.41
CA PRO A 252 -28.15 -14.66 5.92
C PRO A 252 -26.77 -13.98 5.97
N LEU A 253 -26.32 -13.68 7.19
CA LEU A 253 -24.99 -13.13 7.44
C LEU A 253 -23.92 -14.17 7.08
N TYR A 254 -22.94 -13.72 6.30
CA TYR A 254 -21.79 -14.53 5.94
C TYR A 254 -20.88 -14.73 7.15
N LYS A 255 -20.59 -15.98 7.54
CA LYS A 255 -19.76 -16.33 8.71
C LYS A 255 -18.52 -17.16 8.36
N GLY A 256 -18.19 -17.33 7.07
CA GLY A 256 -17.09 -18.19 6.60
C GLY A 256 -15.86 -17.43 6.08
N GLU A 257 -14.98 -18.11 5.34
CA GLU A 257 -13.83 -17.53 4.64
C GLU A 257 -14.19 -16.96 3.25
N VAL A 258 -14.11 -15.64 3.09
CA VAL A 258 -14.68 -14.87 1.97
C VAL A 258 -14.09 -15.24 0.59
N PHE A 259 -12.93 -15.89 0.53
CA PHE A 259 -12.07 -15.92 -0.66
C PHE A 259 -12.27 -17.10 -1.64
N LYS A 260 -13.37 -17.87 -1.53
CA LYS A 260 -13.66 -18.97 -2.47
C LYS A 260 -14.93 -18.70 -3.29
N ILE A 261 -14.90 -18.89 -4.61
CA ILE A 261 -16.10 -18.81 -5.46
C ILE A 261 -17.16 -19.80 -4.93
N GLY A 262 -18.37 -19.30 -4.68
CA GLY A 262 -19.47 -20.07 -4.07
C GLY A 262 -19.43 -20.15 -2.54
N SER A 263 -18.52 -19.44 -1.87
CA SER A 263 -18.40 -19.43 -0.40
C SER A 263 -19.66 -18.89 0.28
N PHE A 264 -20.32 -17.89 -0.33
CA PHE A 264 -21.57 -17.30 0.19
C PHE A 264 -22.70 -18.32 0.31
N GLU A 265 -22.78 -19.26 -0.65
CA GLU A 265 -23.79 -20.32 -0.68
C GLU A 265 -23.38 -21.53 0.19
N LYS A 266 -22.09 -21.85 0.23
CA LYS A 266 -21.53 -22.98 1.00
C LYS A 266 -20.53 -22.49 2.04
N GLN A 267 -21.05 -22.04 3.17
CA GLN A 267 -20.23 -21.61 4.30
C GLN A 267 -19.52 -22.80 4.94
N ARG A 268 -18.18 -22.76 5.01
CA ARG A 268 -17.38 -23.71 5.80
C ARG A 268 -17.07 -23.08 7.15
N LYS A 269 -17.08 -23.90 8.21
CA LYS A 269 -16.63 -23.48 9.54
C LYS A 269 -15.14 -23.13 9.49
N TYR A 270 -14.74 -22.16 10.30
CA TYR A 270 -13.33 -21.80 10.48
C TYR A 270 -12.53 -23.04 10.91
N PHE A 271 -11.31 -23.17 10.39
CA PHE A 271 -10.43 -24.31 10.65
C PHE A 271 -10.08 -24.50 12.15
N ASN A 272 -10.42 -23.53 13.01
CA ASN A 272 -10.15 -23.55 14.45
C ASN A 272 -11.40 -23.49 15.36
N SER A 273 -12.62 -23.73 14.87
CA SER A 273 -13.80 -23.82 15.75
C SER A 273 -14.04 -25.27 16.21
N LEU A 274 -13.45 -25.65 17.34
CA LEU A 274 -13.97 -26.71 18.21
C LEU A 274 -15.20 -26.18 18.96
#